data_AF-A0A1R4HEU4-F1
#
_entry.id   AF-A0A1R4HEU4-F1
#
_cell.length_a   1.000
_cell.length_b   1.000
_cell.length_c   1.000
_cell.angle_alpha   90.00
_cell.angle_beta   90.00
_cell.angle_gamma   90.00
#
_symmetry.space_group_name_H-M   'P 1'
#
loop_
_entity.id
_entity.type
_entity.pdbx_description
1 polymer ?
#
loop_
_entity_poly.entity_id
_entity_poly.type
_entity_poly.pdbx_seq_one_letter_code
_entity_poly.pdbx_strand_id
1 'polypeptide(L)'
;MYQIVYKKKAIKTLAKMPVTVVAKFKAAFYAIADDNNAQLDIKQLEGLGGFRLRIGSYRAIYEIDDGRLIVTVFNIGSRGDIYK
;
A
#
# COMPACT_ATOMS: atom_id res chain seq x y z
N MET A 1 16.79 -3.49 0.39
CA MET A 1 15.68 -3.67 1.36
C MET A 1 15.29 -2.31 1.91
N TYR A 2 14.01 -1.93 1.78
CA TYR A 2 13.47 -0.67 2.30
C TYR A 2 12.84 -0.83 3.68
N GLN A 3 12.90 0.21 4.52
CA GLN A 3 12.18 0.23 5.78
C GLN A 3 10.70 0.50 5.54
N ILE A 4 9.82 -0.43 5.93
CA ILE A 4 8.37 -0.25 5.77
C ILE A 4 7.82 0.70 6.84
N VAL A 5 7.20 1.79 6.42
CA VAL A 5 6.61 2.80 7.31
C VAL A 5 5.12 2.95 7.01
N TYR A 6 4.27 2.64 7.99
CA TYR A 6 2.82 2.73 7.85
C TYR A 6 2.32 4.12 8.28
N LYS A 7 1.62 4.85 7.40
CA LYS A 7 0.89 6.06 7.82
C LYS A 7 -0.21 5.66 8.81
N LYS A 8 -0.57 6.57 9.73
CA LYS A 8 -1.63 6.34 10.75
C LYS A 8 -2.95 5.84 10.14
N LYS A 9 -3.29 6.34 8.95
CA LYS A 9 -4.46 5.91 8.18
C LYS A 9 -4.35 4.46 7.73
N ALA A 10 -3.19 4.03 7.25
CA ALA A 10 -2.94 2.63 6.89
C ALA A 10 -3.21 1.68 8.05
N ILE A 11 -2.66 1.99 9.23
CA ILE A 11 -2.84 1.18 10.45
C ILE A 11 -4.34 1.04 10.78
N LYS A 12 -5.07 2.15 10.79
CA LYS A 12 -6.52 2.16 11.06
C LYS A 12 -7.31 1.36 10.03
N THR A 13 -6.97 1.46 8.74
CA THR A 13 -7.66 0.73 7.69
C THR A 13 -7.36 -0.76 7.78
N LEU A 14 -6.08 -1.14 7.91
CA LEU A 14 -5.66 -2.54 8.02
C LEU A 14 -6.32 -3.22 9.23
N ALA A 15 -6.43 -2.52 10.36
CA ALA A 15 -7.10 -3.05 11.56
C ALA A 15 -8.60 -3.38 11.34
N LYS A 16 -9.25 -2.78 10.34
CA LYS A 16 -10.67 -3.02 10.00
C LYS A 16 -10.85 -4.04 8.88
N MET A 17 -9.77 -4.53 8.28
CA MET A 17 -9.83 -5.48 7.17
C MET A 17 -9.90 -6.92 7.66
N PRO A 18 -10.42 -7.85 6.83
CA PRO A 18 -10.28 -9.27 7.08
C PRO A 18 -8.80 -9.65 7.21
N VAL A 19 -8.48 -10.52 8.17
CA VAL A 19 -7.10 -10.94 8.49
C VAL A 19 -6.37 -11.49 7.26
N THR A 20 -7.07 -12.23 6.39
CA THR A 20 -6.53 -12.77 5.15
C THR A 20 -6.07 -11.69 4.17
N VAL A 21 -6.77 -10.56 4.11
CA VAL A 21 -6.41 -9.42 3.27
C VAL A 21 -5.22 -8.68 3.88
N VAL A 22 -5.20 -8.50 5.20
CA VAL A 22 -4.06 -7.88 5.91
C VAL A 22 -2.78 -8.69 5.67
N ALA A 23 -2.86 -10.02 5.74
CA ALA A 23 -1.71 -10.88 5.47
C ALA A 23 -1.18 -10.70 4.03
N LYS A 24 -2.06 -10.61 3.04
CA LYS A 24 -1.68 -10.33 1.64
C LYS A 24 -0.99 -8.97 1.49
N PHE A 25 -1.49 -7.93 2.16
CA PHE A 25 -0.83 -6.62 2.15
C PHE A 25 0.56 -6.67 2.77
N LYS A 26 0.70 -7.30 3.94
CA LYS A 26 2.02 -7.45 4.58
C LYS A 26 3.01 -8.16 3.67
N ALA A 27 2.61 -9.29 3.08
CA ALA A 27 3.45 -10.03 2.14
C ALA A 27 3.85 -9.17 0.94
N ALA A 28 2.90 -8.42 0.36
CA ALA A 28 3.18 -7.53 -0.75
C ALA A 28 4.13 -6.38 -0.36
N PHE A 29 3.99 -5.79 0.83
CA PHE A 29 4.90 -4.74 1.28
C PHE A 29 6.32 -5.24 1.54
N TYR A 30 6.49 -6.44 2.09
CA TYR A 30 7.81 -7.07 2.21
C TYR A 30 8.42 -7.35 0.83
N ALA A 31 7.63 -7.90 -0.10
CA ALA A 31 8.09 -8.13 -1.47
C ALA A 31 8.52 -6.82 -2.15
N ILE A 32 7.78 -5.72 -1.96
CA ILE A 32 8.19 -4.40 -2.48
C ILE A 32 9.44 -3.88 -1.78
N ALA A 33 9.55 -4.06 -0.47
CA ALA A 33 10.74 -3.65 0.30
C ALA A 33 12.00 -4.36 -0.20
N ASP A 34 11.88 -5.62 -0.63
CA ASP A 34 12.97 -6.45 -1.15
C ASP A 34 13.13 -6.37 -2.69
N ASP A 35 12.43 -5.43 -3.34
CA ASP A 35 12.44 -5.26 -4.80
C ASP A 35 11.98 -6.51 -5.61
N ASN A 36 11.21 -7.39 -4.97
CA ASN A 36 10.63 -8.60 -5.57
C ASN A 36 9.14 -8.41 -5.88
N ASN A 37 8.80 -7.35 -6.61
CA ASN A 37 7.42 -6.88 -6.78
C ASN A 37 6.78 -7.22 -8.15
N ALA A 38 7.48 -7.98 -9.00
CA ALA A 38 7.10 -8.24 -10.39
C ALA A 38 5.72 -8.91 -10.57
N GLN A 39 5.26 -9.68 -9.58
CA GLN A 39 3.96 -10.38 -9.63
C GLN A 39 2.80 -9.59 -9.00
N LEU A 40 3.06 -8.38 -8.50
CA LEU A 40 2.04 -7.57 -7.84
C LEU A 40 1.30 -6.67 -8.84
N ASP A 41 0.01 -6.44 -8.61
CA ASP A 41 -0.78 -5.46 -9.37
C ASP A 41 -0.44 -4.04 -8.88
N ILE A 42 0.67 -3.53 -9.40
CA ILE A 42 1.20 -2.20 -9.12
C ILE A 42 1.05 -1.33 -10.37
N LYS A 43 0.55 -0.11 -10.18
CA LYS A 43 0.55 0.94 -11.21
C LYS A 43 1.19 2.20 -10.67
N GLN A 44 2.04 2.83 -11.45
CA GLN A 44 2.52 4.17 -11.15
C GLN A 44 1.34 5.16 -11.18
N LEU A 45 1.34 6.12 -10.26
CA LEU A 45 0.36 7.21 -10.25
C LEU A 45 0.81 8.33 -11.19
N GLU A 46 -0.14 8.96 -11.87
CA GLU A 46 0.11 10.11 -12.74
C GLU A 46 0.18 11.40 -11.91
N GLY A 47 1.15 12.27 -12.20
CA GLY A 47 1.28 13.63 -11.66
C GLY A 47 1.83 13.76 -10.23
N LEU A 48 1.50 12.83 -9.32
CA LEU A 48 2.07 12.74 -7.97
C LEU A 48 2.95 11.50 -7.92
N GLY A 49 4.22 11.65 -7.58
CA GLY A 49 5.14 10.51 -7.41
C GLY A 49 4.52 9.42 -6.54
N GLY A 50 4.83 8.16 -6.87
CA GLY A 50 4.37 7.00 -6.11
C GLY A 50 3.61 5.97 -6.95
N PHE A 51 3.13 4.95 -6.24
CA PHE A 51 2.61 3.72 -6.82
C PHE A 51 1.34 3.28 -6.11
N ARG A 52 0.46 2.63 -6.85
CA ARG A 52 -0.78 2.05 -6.38
C ARG A 52 -0.72 0.54 -6.48
N LEU A 53 -0.77 -0.14 -5.33
CA LEU A 53 -0.95 -1.59 -5.21
C LEU A 53 -2.44 -1.94 -5.09
N ARG A 54 -2.89 -2.96 -5.82
CA ARG A 54 -4.25 -3.52 -5.69
C ARG A 54 -4.23 -4.92 -5.09
N ILE A 55 -5.08 -5.15 -4.09
CA ILE A 55 -5.36 -6.49 -3.55
C ILE A 55 -6.87 -6.66 -3.44
N GLY A 56 -7.47 -7.36 -4.39
CA GLY A 56 -8.92 -7.52 -4.49
C GLY A 56 -9.66 -6.18 -4.59
N SER A 57 -10.51 -5.91 -3.59
CA SER A 57 -11.28 -4.66 -3.45
C SER A 57 -10.59 -3.60 -2.59
N TYR A 58 -9.32 -3.79 -2.26
CA TYR A 58 -8.53 -2.86 -1.46
C TYR A 58 -7.37 -2.31 -2.28
N ARG A 59 -6.93 -1.10 -1.92
CA ARG A 59 -5.83 -0.40 -2.58
C ARG A 59 -4.89 0.15 -1.53
N ALA A 60 -3.60 0.13 -1.86
CA ALA A 60 -2.60 0.88 -1.14
C ALA A 60 -1.90 1.85 -2.09
N ILE A 61 -1.57 3.03 -1.59
CA ILE A 61 -0.63 3.94 -2.22
C ILE A 61 0.66 3.87 -1.42
N TYR A 62 1.79 3.81 -2.12
CA TYR A 62 3.09 3.89 -1.50
C TYR A 62 4.05 4.77 -2.29
N GLU A 63 5.03 5.29 -1.58
CA GLU A 63 6.16 6.05 -2.09
C GLU A 63 7.44 5.48 -1.49
N ILE A 64 8.54 5.55 -2.23
CA ILE A 64 9.87 5.20 -1.74
C ILE A 64 10.62 6.51 -1.57
N ASP A 65 10.97 6.84 -0.34
CA ASP A 65 11.69 8.07 0.02
C ASP A 65 12.80 7.74 1.01
N ASP A 66 14.03 8.12 0.67
CA ASP A 66 15.22 7.89 1.50
C ASP A 66 15.33 6.45 2.07
N GLY A 67 15.11 5.46 1.20
CA GLY A 67 15.14 4.04 1.58
C GLY A 67 13.95 3.56 2.41
N ARG A 68 12.89 4.37 2.56
CA ARG A 68 11.67 4.04 3.30
C ARG A 68 10.51 3.79 2.34
N LEU A 69 9.85 2.65 2.49
CA LEU A 69 8.61 2.33 1.82
C LEU A 69 7.45 2.86 2.66
N ILE A 70 6.97 4.06 2.33
CA ILE A 70 5.92 4.75 3.07
C ILE A 70 4.56 4.34 2.49
N VAL A 71 3.72 3.67 3.28
CA VAL A 71 2.47 3.03 2.81
C VAL A 71 1.20 3.66 3.41
N THR A 72 0.18 3.79 2.57
CA THR A 72 -1.19 4.21 2.91
C THR A 72 -2.18 3.21 2.34
N VAL A 73 -3.17 2.74 3.12
CA VAL A 73 -4.13 1.71 2.69
C VAL A 73 -5.57 2.21 2.80
N PHE A 74 -6.39 1.93 1.79
CA PHE A 74 -7.80 2.32 1.69
C PHE A 74 -8.65 1.29 0.92
N ASN A 75 -9.98 1.39 1.05
CA ASN A 75 -10.94 0.54 0.33
C ASN A 75 -11.48 1.30 -0.89
N ILE A 76 -11.81 0.61 -1.97
CA ILE A 76 -12.44 1.19 -3.17
C ILE A 76 -13.77 1.88 -2.85
N GLY A 77 -14.49 1.44 -1.82
CA GLY A 77 -15.74 2.06 -1.37
C GLY A 77 -15.58 3.43 -0.70
N SER A 78 -14.39 3.80 -0.23
CA SER A 78 -14.15 5.08 0.42
C SER A 78 -13.79 6.16 -0.61
N ARG A 79 -14.77 6.54 -1.45
CA ARG A 79 -14.61 7.54 -2.54
C ARG A 79 -14.10 8.92 -2.07
N GLY A 80 -14.11 9.21 -0.76
CA GLY A 80 -13.65 10.49 -0.19
C GLY A 80 -12.30 10.47 0.52
N ASP A 81 -11.61 9.33 0.60
CA ASP A 81 -10.45 9.16 1.50
C ASP A 81 -9.09 9.16 0.78
N ILE A 82 -9.04 9.34 -0.53
CA ILE A 82 -7.78 9.27 -1.30
C ILE A 82 -7.06 10.63 -1.33
N TYR A 83 -7.74 11.73 -1.00
CA TYR A 83 -7.22 13.12 -1.10
C TYR A 83 -7.44 13.97 0.16
N LYS A 84 -7.18 13.41 1.34
CA LYS A 84 -7.09 14.18 2.59
C LYS A 84 -5.87 13.79 3.39
#